data_AF-A0A0K1QAU0-F1
#
_entry.id   AF-A0A0K1QAU0-F1
#
_cell.length_a   1.000
_cell.length_b   1.000
_cell.length_c   1.000
_cell.angle_alpha   90.00
_cell.angle_beta   90.00
_cell.angle_gamma   90.00
#
_symmetry.space_group_name_H-M   'P 1'
#
loop_
_entity.id
_entity.type
_entity.pdbx_description
1 polymer ?
#
loop_
_entity_poly.entity_id
_entity_poly.type
_entity_poly.pdbx_seq_one_letter_code
_entity_poly.pdbx_strand_id
1 'polypeptide(L)'
;MKIVVLGAGLVGGPMALDLARDEGFHVTVADVRREALDHVASKAKVRTVEVDLSRTDEVTKLAKDHDLVLSAVPGFMGFKTLETVLAAKRSCVDIAFFPENPLALDKLAKEQAVTAFVDLGVAPGMGSVLAAHAHTQLDTTDAILTYVGGLPRVRHWPYEYKAVFSPIDVIEEYLRPARYVEAGRLVTRPALSDPELLDFPEVGTLEAFNTDGLRTMAETMKVPNMKEKTLRYPGHIEKMAVLRETGFFSQEPVDVGGSKIRPIDLTAKLLFPMWKLEEGDVDVTVLRVIVEGAKGGDRTRYTYDLFDALDAATGIHSMARTTGYTATAGVRLLAKGLFADHGVFPPELVGLRAPCVDFFRSELEKRNVVYKEKIEKL
;
A
#
# COMPACT_ATOMS: atom_id res chain seq x y z
N MET A 1 -9.30 -24.21 3.12
CA MET A 1 -9.96 -22.93 2.76
C MET A 1 -9.57 -22.55 1.35
N LYS A 2 -10.53 -22.16 0.50
CA LYS A 2 -10.32 -21.68 -0.86
C LYS A 2 -10.12 -20.17 -0.86
N ILE A 3 -9.02 -19.70 -1.41
CA ILE A 3 -8.69 -18.27 -1.49
C ILE A 3 -8.51 -17.90 -2.95
N VAL A 4 -9.09 -16.80 -3.39
CA VAL A 4 -8.80 -16.23 -4.72
C VAL A 4 -8.00 -14.94 -4.57
N VAL A 5 -6.89 -14.86 -5.30
CA VAL A 5 -6.08 -13.65 -5.46
C VAL A 5 -6.47 -13.00 -6.79
N LEU A 6 -7.01 -11.77 -6.73
CA LEU A 6 -7.39 -10.98 -7.89
C LEU A 6 -6.22 -10.07 -8.29
N GLY A 7 -5.51 -10.44 -9.35
CA GLY A 7 -4.29 -9.80 -9.83
C GLY A 7 -3.06 -10.66 -9.59
N ALA A 8 -2.28 -10.90 -10.65
CA ALA A 8 -1.02 -11.65 -10.65
C ALA A 8 0.20 -10.74 -10.91
N GLY A 9 0.04 -9.42 -10.72
CA GLY A 9 1.10 -8.43 -10.93
C GLY A 9 2.23 -8.48 -9.90
N LEU A 10 3.02 -7.40 -9.83
CA LEU A 10 4.24 -7.31 -9.01
C LEU A 10 4.00 -7.62 -7.52
N VAL A 11 2.82 -7.35 -6.98
CA VAL A 11 2.46 -7.65 -5.59
C VAL A 11 1.53 -8.86 -5.48
N GLY A 12 0.52 -8.96 -6.35
CA GLY A 12 -0.44 -10.06 -6.37
C GLY A 12 0.18 -11.45 -6.55
N GLY A 13 1.17 -11.57 -7.44
CA GLY A 13 1.93 -12.81 -7.63
C GLY A 13 2.64 -13.27 -6.35
N PRO A 14 3.52 -12.44 -5.75
CA PRO A 14 4.15 -12.74 -4.46
C PRO A 14 3.19 -13.08 -3.32
N MET A 15 2.02 -12.43 -3.25
CA MET A 15 1.00 -12.79 -2.27
C MET A 15 0.45 -14.20 -2.49
N ALA A 16 0.17 -14.58 -3.74
CA ALA A 16 -0.26 -15.93 -4.08
C ALA A 16 0.81 -16.98 -3.75
N LEU A 17 2.08 -16.69 -4.04
CA LEU A 17 3.21 -17.57 -3.69
C LEU A 17 3.35 -17.76 -2.18
N ASP A 18 3.15 -16.70 -1.41
CA ASP A 18 3.22 -16.75 0.04
C ASP A 18 2.06 -17.55 0.65
N LEU A 19 0.82 -17.31 0.21
CA LEU A 19 -0.35 -18.08 0.66
C LEU A 19 -0.31 -19.55 0.25
N ALA A 20 0.30 -19.87 -0.90
CA ALA A 20 0.43 -21.25 -1.37
C ALA A 20 1.36 -22.12 -0.50
N ARG A 21 2.12 -21.51 0.43
CA ARG A 21 2.95 -22.23 1.40
C ARG A 21 2.14 -22.77 2.58
N ASP A 22 0.93 -22.26 2.81
CA ASP A 22 0.05 -22.74 3.87
C ASP A 22 -0.72 -23.98 3.39
N GLU A 23 -0.45 -25.16 3.97
CA GLU A 23 -1.07 -26.43 3.57
C GLU A 23 -2.62 -26.43 3.65
N GLY A 24 -3.20 -25.55 4.48
CA GLY A 24 -4.65 -25.39 4.60
C GLY A 24 -5.30 -24.58 3.47
N PHE A 25 -4.51 -23.93 2.61
CA PHE A 25 -4.99 -22.98 1.60
C PHE A 25 -4.96 -23.57 0.19
N HIS A 26 -6.09 -23.40 -0.51
CA HIS A 26 -6.24 -23.76 -1.92
C HIS A 26 -6.35 -22.45 -2.70
N VAL A 27 -5.23 -22.01 -3.26
CA VAL A 27 -5.09 -20.69 -3.88
C VAL A 27 -5.44 -20.74 -5.36
N THR A 28 -6.36 -19.87 -5.77
CA THR A 28 -6.65 -19.53 -7.17
C THR A 28 -6.11 -18.14 -7.46
N VAL A 29 -5.48 -17.93 -8.61
CA VAL A 29 -4.96 -16.63 -9.05
C VAL A 29 -5.65 -16.25 -10.35
N ALA A 30 -6.20 -15.04 -10.39
CA ALA A 30 -6.94 -14.51 -11.53
C ALA A 30 -6.27 -13.26 -12.08
N ASP A 31 -6.02 -13.20 -13.39
CA ASP A 31 -5.46 -12.03 -14.08
C ASP A 31 -5.82 -12.10 -15.58
N VAL A 32 -5.81 -10.97 -16.27
CA VAL A 32 -6.03 -10.92 -17.72
C VAL A 32 -4.78 -11.34 -18.50
N ARG A 33 -3.60 -11.23 -17.89
CA ARG A 33 -2.32 -11.55 -18.52
C ARG A 33 -1.91 -12.98 -18.21
N ARG A 34 -2.01 -13.83 -19.24
CA ARG A 34 -1.55 -15.22 -19.19
C ARG A 34 -0.09 -15.37 -18.74
N GLU A 35 0.81 -14.51 -19.21
CA GLU A 35 2.23 -14.54 -18.81
C GLU A 35 2.42 -14.39 -17.28
N ALA A 36 1.65 -13.51 -16.65
CA ALA A 36 1.71 -13.30 -15.21
C ALA A 36 1.20 -14.54 -14.45
N LEU A 37 0.14 -15.18 -14.95
CA LEU A 37 -0.39 -16.42 -14.40
C LEU A 37 0.60 -17.58 -14.54
N ASP A 38 1.19 -17.76 -15.71
CA ASP A 38 2.18 -18.80 -15.99
C ASP A 38 3.42 -18.62 -15.08
N HIS A 39 3.85 -17.38 -14.85
CA HIS A 39 4.94 -17.08 -13.91
C HIS A 39 4.64 -17.57 -12.49
N VAL A 40 3.45 -17.29 -11.96
CA VAL A 40 3.05 -17.74 -10.61
C VAL A 40 2.93 -19.27 -10.55
N ALA A 41 2.29 -19.88 -11.56
CA ALA A 41 2.11 -21.33 -11.64
C ALA A 41 3.44 -22.09 -11.76
N SER A 42 4.48 -21.47 -12.34
CA SER A 42 5.82 -22.06 -12.42
C SER A 42 6.53 -22.17 -11.06
N LYS A 43 6.10 -21.39 -10.06
CA LYS A 43 6.76 -21.25 -8.75
C LYS A 43 5.99 -21.89 -7.60
N ALA A 44 4.69 -22.09 -7.74
CA ALA A 44 3.85 -22.68 -6.69
C ALA A 44 2.69 -23.49 -7.26
N LYS A 45 2.20 -24.45 -6.48
CA LYS A 45 1.01 -25.24 -6.81
C LYS A 45 -0.26 -24.42 -6.56
N VAL A 46 -0.65 -23.63 -7.55
CA VAL A 46 -1.87 -22.81 -7.54
C VAL A 46 -2.76 -23.14 -8.73
N ARG A 47 -4.05 -22.82 -8.63
CA ARG A 47 -4.95 -22.77 -9.78
C ARG A 47 -4.84 -21.40 -10.43
N THR A 48 -4.78 -21.33 -11.76
CA THR A 48 -4.82 -20.06 -12.50
C THR A 48 -6.11 -19.93 -13.30
N VAL A 49 -6.60 -18.70 -13.44
CA VAL A 49 -7.80 -18.37 -14.24
C VAL A 49 -7.51 -17.09 -15.02
N GLU A 50 -7.44 -17.21 -16.35
CA GLU A 50 -7.32 -16.04 -17.24
C GLU A 50 -8.68 -15.36 -17.36
N VAL A 51 -8.78 -14.12 -16.88
CA VAL A 51 -10.05 -13.38 -16.84
C VAL A 51 -9.85 -11.88 -16.74
N ASP A 52 -10.76 -11.13 -17.35
CA ASP A 52 -10.81 -9.68 -17.23
C ASP A 52 -11.53 -9.27 -15.94
N LEU A 53 -10.77 -8.79 -14.95
CA LEU A 53 -11.28 -8.36 -13.65
C LEU A 53 -12.04 -7.03 -13.70
N SER A 54 -12.04 -6.30 -14.83
CA SER A 54 -12.93 -5.14 -15.01
C SER A 54 -14.41 -5.55 -15.13
N ARG A 55 -14.67 -6.83 -15.40
CA ARG A 55 -15.99 -7.40 -15.55
C ARG A 55 -16.56 -7.89 -14.22
N THR A 56 -17.49 -7.12 -13.66
CA THR A 56 -18.15 -7.40 -12.37
C THR A 56 -18.81 -8.77 -12.29
N ASP A 57 -19.35 -9.30 -13.39
CA ASP A 57 -19.95 -10.63 -13.45
C ASP A 57 -18.91 -11.74 -13.24
N GLU A 58 -17.71 -11.58 -13.79
CA GLU A 58 -16.61 -12.53 -13.61
C GLU A 58 -16.03 -12.48 -12.19
N VAL A 59 -15.85 -11.27 -11.63
CA VAL A 59 -15.44 -11.10 -10.23
C VAL A 59 -16.45 -11.74 -9.28
N THR A 60 -17.75 -11.58 -9.56
CA THR A 60 -18.82 -12.20 -8.75
C THR A 60 -18.75 -13.73 -8.77
N LYS A 61 -18.54 -14.35 -9.94
CA LYS A 61 -18.40 -15.81 -10.06
C LYS A 61 -17.20 -16.31 -9.26
N LEU A 62 -16.04 -15.68 -9.45
CA LEU A 62 -14.83 -16.00 -8.72
C LEU A 62 -15.03 -15.89 -7.21
N ALA A 63 -15.56 -14.78 -6.72
CA ALA A 63 -15.80 -14.58 -5.29
C ALA A 63 -16.72 -15.68 -4.72
N LYS A 64 -17.84 -16.00 -5.38
CA LYS A 64 -18.79 -17.01 -4.90
C LYS A 64 -18.18 -18.41 -4.75
N ASP A 65 -17.23 -18.77 -5.61
CA ASP A 65 -16.57 -20.08 -5.59
C ASP A 65 -15.47 -20.25 -4.53
N HIS A 66 -15.14 -19.17 -3.80
CA HIS A 66 -14.07 -19.12 -2.82
C HIS A 66 -14.59 -18.68 -1.44
N ASP A 67 -13.82 -18.97 -0.40
CA ASP A 67 -14.17 -18.62 0.98
C ASP A 67 -13.73 -17.19 1.33
N LEU A 68 -12.61 -16.75 0.75
CA LEU A 68 -12.00 -15.43 0.97
C LEU A 68 -11.40 -14.88 -0.33
N VAL A 69 -11.45 -13.55 -0.47
CA VAL A 69 -10.84 -12.83 -1.60
C VAL A 69 -9.65 -11.99 -1.10
N LEU A 70 -8.53 -12.04 -1.82
CA LEU A 70 -7.41 -11.13 -1.68
C LEU A 70 -7.28 -10.32 -2.97
N SER A 71 -7.49 -9.01 -2.90
CA SER A 71 -7.54 -8.13 -4.06
C SER A 71 -6.27 -7.29 -4.18
N ALA A 72 -5.66 -7.37 -5.36
CA ALA A 72 -4.44 -6.68 -5.79
C ALA A 72 -4.63 -5.98 -7.14
N VAL A 73 -5.87 -5.57 -7.43
CA VAL A 73 -6.24 -4.94 -8.70
C VAL A 73 -5.73 -3.50 -8.77
N PRO A 74 -5.58 -2.91 -9.97
CA PRO A 74 -5.25 -1.50 -10.12
C PRO A 74 -6.24 -0.56 -9.43
N GLY A 75 -5.76 0.58 -8.94
CA GLY A 75 -6.53 1.55 -8.17
C GLY A 75 -7.84 1.98 -8.83
N PHE A 76 -7.83 2.25 -10.13
CA PHE A 76 -9.01 2.71 -10.88
C PHE A 76 -10.21 1.74 -10.87
N MET A 77 -9.99 0.45 -10.57
CA MET A 77 -11.06 -0.55 -10.46
C MET A 77 -11.23 -1.11 -9.04
N GLY A 78 -10.41 -0.67 -8.08
CA GLY A 78 -10.35 -1.22 -6.72
C GLY A 78 -11.66 -1.08 -5.96
N PHE A 79 -12.24 0.13 -5.92
CA PHE A 79 -13.50 0.37 -5.18
C PHE A 79 -14.65 -0.50 -5.71
N LYS A 80 -14.80 -0.58 -7.05
CA LYS A 80 -15.84 -1.38 -7.68
C LYS A 80 -15.63 -2.89 -7.46
N THR A 81 -14.38 -3.33 -7.45
CA THR A 81 -14.01 -4.72 -7.15
C THR A 81 -14.39 -5.07 -5.71
N LEU A 82 -14.03 -4.21 -4.74
CA LEU A 82 -14.37 -4.39 -3.34
C LEU A 82 -15.90 -4.44 -3.14
N GLU A 83 -16.64 -3.48 -3.69
CA GLU A 83 -18.12 -3.48 -3.64
C GLU A 83 -18.70 -4.80 -4.18
N THR A 84 -18.19 -5.26 -5.33
CA THR A 84 -18.65 -6.50 -5.99
C THR A 84 -18.41 -7.73 -5.11
N VAL A 85 -17.22 -7.82 -4.48
CA VAL A 85 -16.86 -8.92 -3.57
C VAL A 85 -17.76 -8.94 -2.34
N LEU A 86 -18.01 -7.78 -1.74
CA LEU A 86 -18.88 -7.66 -0.56
C LEU A 86 -20.33 -8.01 -0.91
N ALA A 87 -20.84 -7.53 -2.04
CA ALA A 87 -22.17 -7.89 -2.54
C ALA A 87 -22.31 -9.39 -2.86
N ALA A 88 -21.20 -10.06 -3.21
CA ALA A 88 -21.14 -11.51 -3.37
C ALA A 88 -21.07 -12.29 -2.04
N LYS A 89 -21.19 -11.61 -0.89
CA LYS A 89 -21.14 -12.18 0.47
C LYS A 89 -19.82 -12.85 0.79
N ARG A 90 -18.71 -12.22 0.38
CA ARG A 90 -17.36 -12.68 0.69
C ARG A 90 -16.57 -11.63 1.43
N SER A 91 -15.84 -12.09 2.45
CA SER A 91 -14.84 -11.29 3.14
C SER A 91 -13.65 -11.04 2.19
N CYS A 92 -13.01 -9.89 2.37
CA CYS A 92 -11.97 -9.40 1.47
C CYS A 92 -10.78 -8.86 2.26
N VAL A 93 -9.57 -9.09 1.74
CA VAL A 93 -8.41 -8.26 2.05
C VAL A 93 -8.01 -7.54 0.77
N ASP A 94 -7.81 -6.24 0.82
CA ASP A 94 -7.56 -5.40 -0.34
C ASP A 94 -6.36 -4.47 -0.09
N ILE A 95 -5.52 -4.33 -1.13
CA ILE A 95 -4.38 -3.42 -1.15
C ILE A 95 -4.51 -2.33 -2.23
N ALA A 96 -5.66 -2.22 -2.90
CA ALA A 96 -5.82 -1.31 -4.02
C ALA A 96 -5.98 0.13 -3.53
N PHE A 97 -5.20 1.04 -4.12
CA PHE A 97 -5.33 2.46 -3.83
C PHE A 97 -6.36 3.12 -4.75
N PHE A 98 -7.59 3.30 -4.28
CA PHE A 98 -8.65 4.03 -5.01
C PHE A 98 -8.99 5.38 -4.33
N PRO A 99 -9.49 6.38 -5.08
CA PRO A 99 -9.79 7.71 -4.56
C PRO A 99 -11.05 7.77 -3.66
N GLU A 100 -11.99 6.85 -3.84
CA GLU A 100 -13.21 6.77 -3.03
C GLU A 100 -12.94 6.41 -1.57
N ASN A 101 -13.82 6.82 -0.66
CA ASN A 101 -13.73 6.43 0.75
C ASN A 101 -14.24 4.99 0.94
N PRO A 102 -13.40 4.01 1.34
CA PRO A 102 -13.83 2.63 1.52
C PRO A 102 -14.88 2.46 2.62
N LEU A 103 -14.94 3.36 3.61
CA LEU A 103 -15.92 3.32 4.69
C LEU A 103 -17.36 3.51 4.19
N ALA A 104 -17.55 4.03 2.96
CA ALA A 104 -18.86 4.07 2.32
C ALA A 104 -19.48 2.67 2.14
N LEU A 105 -18.65 1.62 2.10
CA LEU A 105 -19.08 0.22 1.96
C LEU A 105 -19.28 -0.49 3.32
N ASP A 106 -19.08 0.18 4.45
CA ASP A 106 -19.20 -0.43 5.79
C ASP A 106 -20.62 -0.98 6.05
N LYS A 107 -21.64 -0.21 5.67
CA LYS A 107 -23.05 -0.65 5.78
C LYS A 107 -23.29 -1.92 4.96
N LEU A 108 -22.81 -1.96 3.71
CA LEU A 108 -22.93 -3.13 2.85
C LEU A 108 -22.24 -4.35 3.47
N ALA A 109 -21.00 -4.19 3.94
CA ALA A 109 -20.24 -5.27 4.57
C ALA A 109 -20.96 -5.84 5.81
N LYS A 110 -21.54 -4.98 6.66
CA LYS A 110 -22.34 -5.38 7.82
C LYS A 110 -23.62 -6.12 7.44
N GLU A 111 -24.36 -5.62 6.46
CA GLU A 111 -25.59 -6.26 5.97
C GLU A 111 -25.34 -7.65 5.37
N GLN A 112 -24.19 -7.85 4.74
CA GLN A 112 -23.79 -9.14 4.17
C GLN A 112 -23.08 -10.05 5.19
N ALA A 113 -22.87 -9.59 6.43
CA ALA A 113 -22.12 -10.30 7.48
C ALA A 113 -20.71 -10.73 7.04
N VAL A 114 -19.99 -9.80 6.41
CA VAL A 114 -18.62 -10.00 5.92
C VAL A 114 -17.67 -8.95 6.48
N THR A 115 -16.38 -9.26 6.40
CA THR A 115 -15.30 -8.41 6.90
C THR A 115 -14.41 -8.01 5.73
N ALA A 116 -14.13 -6.72 5.60
CA ALA A 116 -13.16 -6.20 4.64
C ALA A 116 -11.98 -5.58 5.39
N PHE A 117 -10.76 -6.09 5.18
CA PHE A 117 -9.56 -5.32 5.45
C PHE A 117 -9.18 -4.57 4.19
N VAL A 118 -9.33 -3.25 4.25
CA VAL A 118 -8.91 -2.35 3.17
C VAL A 118 -7.60 -1.72 3.60
N ASP A 119 -6.83 -1.21 2.65
CA ASP A 119 -5.67 -0.42 3.04
C ASP A 119 -4.44 -1.25 3.38
N LEU A 120 -4.50 -2.59 3.27
CA LEU A 120 -3.67 -3.45 4.11
C LEU A 120 -2.32 -3.80 3.48
N GLY A 121 -1.57 -2.76 3.08
CA GLY A 121 -0.23 -2.85 2.49
C GLY A 121 0.90 -2.48 3.44
N VAL A 122 1.84 -1.67 2.97
CA VAL A 122 2.92 -1.07 3.78
C VAL A 122 2.51 0.29 4.34
N ALA A 123 2.09 1.21 3.47
CA ALA A 123 1.59 2.55 3.77
C ALA A 123 0.64 3.01 2.64
N PRO A 124 -0.68 3.16 2.90
CA PRO A 124 -1.35 2.71 4.11
C PRO A 124 -1.18 1.19 4.31
N GLY A 125 -1.29 0.74 5.56
CA GLY A 125 -1.13 -0.67 5.90
C GLY A 125 -0.46 -0.86 7.25
N MET A 126 0.62 -1.64 7.29
CA MET A 126 1.32 -1.92 8.54
C MET A 126 1.81 -0.63 9.24
N GLY A 127 2.20 0.41 8.50
CA GLY A 127 2.53 1.70 9.09
C GLY A 127 1.37 2.29 9.90
N SER A 128 0.15 2.22 9.35
CA SER A 128 -1.08 2.69 9.99
C SER A 128 -1.52 1.79 11.16
N VAL A 129 -1.31 0.47 11.06
CA VAL A 129 -1.50 -0.48 12.16
C VAL A 129 -0.62 -0.09 13.36
N LEU A 130 0.66 0.15 13.12
CA LEU A 130 1.63 0.50 14.17
C LEU A 130 1.37 1.89 14.75
N ALA A 131 0.98 2.87 13.92
CA ALA A 131 0.59 4.19 14.38
C ALA A 131 -0.58 4.12 15.36
N ALA A 132 -1.63 3.38 15.00
CA ALA A 132 -2.79 3.18 15.86
C ALA A 132 -2.44 2.37 17.12
N HIS A 133 -1.55 1.38 17.01
CA HIS A 133 -1.08 0.63 18.17
C HIS A 133 -0.38 1.55 19.17
N ALA A 134 0.62 2.34 18.75
CA ALA A 134 1.31 3.26 19.64
C ALA A 134 0.38 4.34 20.22
N HIS A 135 -0.62 4.79 19.46
CA HIS A 135 -1.68 5.65 19.98
C HIS A 135 -2.37 5.05 21.21
N THR A 136 -2.68 3.74 21.20
CA THR A 136 -3.27 3.06 22.37
C THR A 136 -2.32 2.93 23.57
N GLN A 137 -1.01 3.13 23.37
CA GLN A 137 0.01 3.00 24.42
C GLN A 137 0.31 4.34 25.12
N LEU A 138 -0.28 5.44 24.65
CA LEU A 138 -0.13 6.80 25.16
C LEU A 138 -1.43 7.24 25.86
N ASP A 139 -1.32 8.13 26.85
CA ASP A 139 -2.48 8.74 27.51
C ASP A 139 -3.13 9.79 26.59
N THR A 140 -2.30 10.56 25.89
CA THR A 140 -2.70 11.48 24.82
C THR A 140 -1.70 11.37 23.67
N THR A 141 -2.16 11.57 22.44
CA THR A 141 -1.29 11.61 21.25
C THR A 141 -1.35 12.99 20.63
N ASP A 142 -0.17 13.60 20.46
CA ASP A 142 0.00 14.93 19.89
C ASP A 142 0.25 14.86 18.38
N ALA A 143 1.01 13.86 17.93
CA ALA A 143 1.45 13.74 16.55
C ALA A 143 1.61 12.30 16.08
N ILE A 144 1.24 12.05 14.81
CA ILE A 144 1.58 10.85 14.04
C ILE A 144 2.24 11.30 12.74
N LEU A 145 3.42 10.76 12.44
CA LEU A 145 4.17 11.09 11.24
C LEU A 145 4.72 9.83 10.60
N THR A 146 4.29 9.56 9.37
CA THR A 146 4.73 8.41 8.59
C THR A 146 5.60 8.88 7.44
N TYR A 147 6.78 8.29 7.30
CA TYR A 147 7.65 8.42 6.14
C TYR A 147 7.73 7.07 5.44
N VAL A 148 7.58 7.04 4.11
CA VAL A 148 7.64 5.79 3.35
C VAL A 148 8.25 6.01 1.96
N GLY A 149 9.07 5.07 1.50
CA GLY A 149 9.58 5.08 0.14
C GLY A 149 10.01 3.69 -0.34
N GLY A 150 9.56 3.33 -1.55
CA GLY A 150 10.14 2.25 -2.34
C GLY A 150 11.15 2.83 -3.31
N LEU A 151 12.40 2.41 -3.23
CA LEU A 151 13.53 3.02 -3.93
C LEU A 151 14.40 1.95 -4.59
N PRO A 152 15.09 2.26 -5.70
CA PRO A 152 16.13 1.37 -6.19
C PRO A 152 17.37 1.46 -5.29
N ARG A 153 18.03 0.34 -5.02
CA ARG A 153 19.32 0.32 -4.31
C ARG A 153 20.40 1.04 -5.12
N VAL A 154 20.43 0.78 -6.43
CA VAL A 154 21.38 1.39 -7.37
C VAL A 154 20.69 2.55 -8.07
N ARG A 155 21.30 3.73 -7.96
CA ARG A 155 20.77 4.97 -8.51
C ARG A 155 21.26 5.15 -9.95
N HIS A 156 20.33 5.28 -10.87
CA HIS A 156 20.62 5.62 -12.26
C HIS A 156 20.05 7.00 -12.62
N TRP A 157 20.93 7.87 -13.10
CA TRP A 157 20.54 9.17 -13.65
C TRP A 157 19.62 8.96 -14.88
N PRO A 158 18.59 9.80 -15.11
CA PRO A 158 18.30 11.07 -14.44
C PRO A 158 17.38 11.00 -13.21
N TYR A 159 16.52 9.99 -13.12
CA TYR A 159 15.46 9.99 -12.11
C TYR A 159 15.86 9.38 -10.78
N GLU A 160 16.86 8.49 -10.80
CA GLU A 160 17.35 7.76 -9.63
C GLU A 160 16.20 7.03 -8.92
N TYR A 161 15.21 6.60 -9.71
CA TYR A 161 13.98 5.99 -9.24
C TYR A 161 13.58 4.86 -10.19
N LYS A 162 13.09 3.77 -9.61
CA LYS A 162 12.42 2.68 -10.32
C LYS A 162 11.05 2.48 -9.68
N ALA A 163 10.01 2.40 -10.51
CA ALA A 163 8.64 2.21 -10.10
C ALA A 163 8.46 0.77 -9.62
N VAL A 164 8.19 0.63 -8.32
CA VAL A 164 7.90 -0.63 -7.65
C VAL A 164 6.40 -0.97 -7.67
N PHE A 165 5.58 -0.08 -8.25
CA PHE A 165 4.14 -0.23 -8.52
C PHE A 165 3.76 0.52 -9.81
N SER A 166 2.47 0.65 -10.10
CA SER A 166 1.92 1.27 -11.31
C SER A 166 2.55 2.66 -11.60
N PRO A 167 3.17 2.88 -12.78
CA PRO A 167 3.82 4.15 -13.11
C PRO A 167 2.87 5.34 -13.19
N ILE A 168 1.61 5.11 -13.60
CA ILE A 168 0.62 6.19 -13.65
C ILE A 168 0.25 6.63 -12.23
N ASP A 169 0.10 5.67 -11.31
CA ASP A 169 -0.15 5.93 -9.89
C ASP A 169 1.05 6.68 -9.26
N VAL A 170 2.30 6.36 -9.66
CA VAL A 170 3.49 7.13 -9.25
C VAL A 170 3.39 8.59 -9.71
N ILE A 171 2.97 8.86 -10.95
CA ILE A 171 2.82 10.24 -11.46
C ILE A 171 1.71 10.97 -10.69
N GLU A 172 0.61 10.27 -10.38
CA GLU A 172 -0.49 10.85 -9.60
C GLU A 172 -0.05 11.32 -8.21
N GLU A 173 0.96 10.69 -7.57
CA GLU A 173 1.54 11.18 -6.31
C GLU A 173 2.09 12.60 -6.40
N TYR A 174 2.55 13.02 -7.59
CA TYR A 174 3.14 14.34 -7.82
C TYR A 174 2.11 15.39 -8.28
N LEU A 175 0.88 14.96 -8.55
CA LEU A 175 -0.23 15.80 -8.99
C LEU A 175 -1.27 16.01 -7.89
N ARG A 176 -1.58 14.95 -7.14
CA ARG A 176 -2.67 14.94 -6.17
C ARG A 176 -2.33 15.84 -4.98
N PRO A 177 -3.17 16.84 -4.65
CA PRO A 177 -2.98 17.65 -3.45
C PRO A 177 -2.90 16.77 -2.20
N ALA A 178 -1.93 17.05 -1.33
CA ALA A 178 -1.75 16.32 -0.08
C ALA A 178 -2.82 16.79 0.93
N ARG A 179 -3.64 15.85 1.44
CA ARG A 179 -4.54 16.12 2.56
C ARG A 179 -3.99 15.49 3.82
N TYR A 180 -3.89 16.27 4.88
CA TYR A 180 -3.36 15.82 6.17
C TYR A 180 -3.98 16.61 7.33
N VAL A 181 -3.71 16.22 8.57
CA VAL A 181 -4.30 16.87 9.76
C VAL A 181 -3.28 17.78 10.42
N GLU A 182 -3.65 19.05 10.63
CA GLU A 182 -2.84 20.07 11.29
C GLU A 182 -3.72 20.84 12.28
N ALA A 183 -3.27 20.94 13.54
CA ALA A 183 -4.05 21.56 14.63
C ALA A 183 -5.52 21.06 14.72
N GLY A 184 -5.72 19.75 14.51
CA GLY A 184 -7.03 19.10 14.57
C GLY A 184 -7.93 19.36 13.37
N ARG A 185 -7.42 19.96 12.29
CA ARG A 185 -8.19 20.26 11.07
C ARG A 185 -7.58 19.57 9.87
N LEU A 186 -8.43 19.01 9.00
CA LEU A 186 -8.00 18.54 7.69
C LEU A 186 -7.58 19.75 6.86
N VAL A 187 -6.35 19.73 6.38
CA VAL A 187 -5.78 20.77 5.51
C VAL A 187 -5.35 20.14 4.20
N THR A 188 -5.45 20.92 3.12
CA THR A 188 -4.98 20.54 1.79
C THR A 188 -3.80 21.43 1.41
N ARG A 189 -2.74 20.83 0.86
CA ARG A 189 -1.57 21.53 0.31
C ARG A 189 -1.25 21.03 -1.11
N PRO A 190 -0.54 21.81 -1.93
CA PRO A 190 -0.03 21.32 -3.20
C PRO A 190 0.78 20.04 -3.04
N ALA A 191 0.77 19.18 -4.07
CA ALA A 191 1.68 18.04 -4.16
C ALA A 191 3.14 18.52 -4.10
N LEU A 192 4.04 17.69 -3.56
CA LEU A 192 5.45 18.02 -3.36
C LEU A 192 5.72 19.14 -2.33
N SER A 193 4.74 19.50 -1.49
CA SER A 193 4.87 20.56 -0.47
C SER A 193 5.67 20.12 0.75
N ASP A 194 6.20 21.14 1.45
CA ASP A 194 7.01 21.03 2.67
C ASP A 194 8.17 20.01 2.57
N PRO A 195 9.04 20.14 1.54
CA PRO A 195 10.17 19.25 1.37
C PRO A 195 11.13 19.36 2.54
N GLU A 196 11.62 18.22 3.02
CA GLU A 196 12.63 18.15 4.07
C GLU A 196 13.63 17.03 3.78
N LEU A 197 14.84 17.13 4.32
CA LEU A 197 15.86 16.08 4.19
C LEU A 197 15.91 15.25 5.48
N LEU A 198 15.95 13.93 5.32
CA LEU A 198 16.12 12.98 6.42
C LEU A 198 17.23 11.98 6.09
N ASP A 199 18.03 11.65 7.10
CA ASP A 199 19.06 10.62 7.00
C ASP A 199 18.55 9.27 7.51
N PHE A 200 18.73 8.24 6.69
CA PHE A 200 18.44 6.86 7.02
C PHE A 200 19.73 6.02 6.95
N PRO A 201 20.07 5.26 8.00
CA PRO A 201 21.36 4.55 8.07
C PRO A 201 21.65 3.65 6.85
N GLU A 202 20.64 2.98 6.29
CA GLU A 202 20.80 1.97 5.26
C GLU A 202 20.78 2.50 3.82
N VAL A 203 20.32 3.75 3.61
CA VAL A 203 20.12 4.34 2.26
C VAL A 203 20.68 5.75 2.10
N GLY A 204 21.12 6.39 3.19
CA GLY A 204 21.62 7.77 3.22
C GLY A 204 20.51 8.81 3.28
N THR A 205 20.83 10.02 2.81
CA THR A 205 19.91 11.15 2.80
C THR A 205 18.81 10.95 1.74
N LEU A 206 17.57 11.14 2.16
CA LEU A 206 16.38 11.18 1.32
C LEU A 206 15.68 12.53 1.49
N GLU A 207 14.96 12.95 0.45
CA GLU A 207 14.01 14.05 0.54
C GLU A 207 12.60 13.51 0.74
N ALA A 208 11.86 14.12 1.66
CA ALA A 208 10.49 13.77 2.01
C ALA A 208 9.55 14.91 1.64
N PHE A 209 8.37 14.59 1.11
CA PHE A 209 7.34 15.58 0.78
C PHE A 209 5.95 15.06 1.17
N ASN A 210 5.02 15.97 1.48
CA ASN A 210 3.66 15.56 1.87
C ASN A 210 2.95 14.83 0.73
N THR A 211 2.29 13.73 1.07
CA THR A 211 1.41 12.98 0.17
C THR A 211 0.05 12.73 0.83
N ASP A 212 -0.96 12.48 0.00
CA ASP A 212 -2.33 12.17 0.45
C ASP A 212 -2.46 10.70 0.89
N GLY A 213 -1.62 10.35 1.87
CA GLY A 213 -1.40 9.00 2.38
C GLY A 213 -2.18 8.64 3.65
N LEU A 214 -2.65 9.65 4.41
CA LEU A 214 -3.44 9.38 5.62
C LEU A 214 -4.74 8.62 5.34
N ARG A 215 -5.35 8.81 4.17
CA ARG A 215 -6.56 8.09 3.74
C ARG A 215 -7.64 8.17 4.84
N THR A 216 -8.17 7.03 5.27
CA THR A 216 -9.20 6.92 6.31
C THR A 216 -8.71 7.37 7.68
N MET A 217 -7.40 7.30 7.97
CA MET A 217 -6.83 7.70 9.26
C MET A 217 -7.17 9.15 9.61
N ALA A 218 -7.25 10.03 8.61
CA ALA A 218 -7.62 11.42 8.79
C ALA A 218 -9.03 11.61 9.37
N GLU A 219 -9.93 10.65 9.15
CA GLU A 219 -11.32 10.66 9.63
C GLU A 219 -11.49 9.80 10.90
N THR A 220 -10.81 8.65 10.95
CA THR A 220 -10.97 7.61 11.98
C THR A 220 -10.18 7.86 13.25
N MET A 221 -9.05 8.59 13.19
CA MET A 221 -8.24 8.95 14.36
C MET A 221 -8.40 10.41 14.77
N LYS A 222 -8.41 10.68 16.08
CA LYS A 222 -8.55 12.03 16.65
C LYS A 222 -7.22 12.52 17.23
N VAL A 223 -6.22 12.66 16.37
CA VAL A 223 -4.89 13.20 16.71
C VAL A 223 -4.72 14.56 16.03
N PRO A 224 -4.25 15.60 16.73
CA PRO A 224 -4.27 16.96 16.20
C PRO A 224 -3.25 17.19 15.08
N ASN A 225 -2.18 16.40 15.00
CA ASN A 225 -1.20 16.51 13.92
C ASN A 225 -0.95 15.12 13.32
N MET A 226 -1.33 14.91 12.07
CA MET A 226 -1.09 13.65 11.37
C MET A 226 -0.60 13.99 9.97
N LYS A 227 0.50 13.38 9.51
CA LYS A 227 0.98 13.50 8.13
C LYS A 227 1.59 12.19 7.65
N GLU A 228 1.45 11.92 6.36
CA GLU A 228 2.27 10.95 5.65
C GLU A 228 3.13 11.68 4.62
N LYS A 229 4.39 11.27 4.50
CA LYS A 229 5.35 11.81 3.55
C LYS A 229 6.00 10.70 2.75
N THR A 230 6.10 10.94 1.46
CA THR A 230 6.80 10.05 0.53
C THR A 230 8.27 10.42 0.46
N LEU A 231 9.14 9.41 0.48
CA LEU A 231 10.59 9.53 0.41
C LEU A 231 11.10 9.27 -1.01
N ARG A 232 12.05 10.10 -1.46
CA ARG A 232 12.81 9.95 -2.71
C ARG A 232 14.27 10.32 -2.51
N TYR A 233 15.13 9.95 -3.45
CA TYR A 233 16.51 10.44 -3.45
C TYR A 233 16.55 11.95 -3.78
N PRO A 234 17.48 12.71 -3.19
CA PRO A 234 17.58 14.16 -3.38
C PRO A 234 17.56 14.61 -4.84
N GLY A 235 16.78 15.65 -5.13
CA GLY A 235 16.60 16.25 -6.45
C GLY A 235 15.52 15.59 -7.31
N HIS A 236 14.83 14.56 -6.81
CA HIS A 236 13.69 13.94 -7.50
C HIS A 236 12.45 14.87 -7.50
N ILE A 237 12.16 15.51 -6.37
CA ILE A 237 11.07 16.48 -6.18
C ILE A 237 11.18 17.58 -7.23
N GLU A 238 12.36 18.17 -7.40
CA GLU A 238 12.59 19.23 -8.39
C GLU A 238 12.36 18.73 -9.83
N LYS A 239 12.87 17.54 -10.17
CA LYS A 239 12.64 16.94 -11.50
C LYS A 239 11.14 16.74 -11.78
N MET A 240 10.38 16.25 -10.79
CA MET A 240 8.94 16.06 -10.94
C MET A 240 8.18 17.39 -10.99
N ALA A 241 8.60 18.39 -10.21
CA ALA A 241 8.05 19.73 -10.26
C ALA A 241 8.24 20.36 -11.65
N VAL A 242 9.44 20.28 -12.23
CA VAL A 242 9.69 20.78 -13.59
C VAL A 242 8.75 20.13 -14.61
N LEU A 243 8.59 18.80 -14.60
CA LEU A 243 7.67 18.11 -15.50
C LEU A 243 6.21 18.56 -15.29
N ARG A 244 5.79 18.74 -14.03
CA ARG A 244 4.45 19.22 -13.69
C ARG A 244 4.21 20.64 -14.21
N GLU A 245 5.06 21.59 -13.83
CA GLU A 245 4.89 23.01 -14.14
C GLU A 245 5.02 23.31 -15.65
N THR A 246 5.76 22.48 -16.38
CA THR A 246 5.89 22.60 -17.85
C THR A 246 4.81 21.84 -18.63
N GLY A 247 3.84 21.23 -17.94
CA GLY A 247 2.65 20.64 -18.55
C GLY A 247 2.79 19.19 -19.03
N PHE A 248 3.92 18.51 -18.76
CA PHE A 248 4.12 17.11 -19.16
C PHE A 248 3.15 16.16 -18.45
N PHE A 249 2.62 16.54 -17.30
CA PHE A 249 1.62 15.78 -16.58
C PHE A 249 0.17 16.28 -16.81
N SER A 250 -0.04 17.18 -17.77
CA SER A 250 -1.39 17.64 -18.12
C SER A 250 -2.22 16.52 -18.71
N GLN A 251 -3.49 16.46 -18.31
CA GLN A 251 -4.49 15.56 -18.89
C GLN A 251 -5.17 16.16 -20.13
N GLU A 252 -5.06 17.48 -20.32
CA GLU A 252 -5.66 18.20 -21.44
C GLU A 252 -4.89 17.93 -22.73
N PRO A 253 -5.55 17.44 -23.81
CA PRO A 253 -4.88 17.19 -25.08
C PRO A 253 -4.31 18.47 -25.71
N VAL A 254 -3.07 18.39 -26.18
CA VAL A 254 -2.41 19.42 -26.99
C VAL A 254 -2.31 19.00 -28.45
N ASP A 255 -2.25 19.95 -29.37
CA ASP A 255 -2.04 19.70 -30.80
C ASP A 255 -0.55 19.70 -31.14
N VAL A 256 -0.06 18.60 -31.69
CA VAL A 256 1.32 18.48 -32.18
C VAL A 256 1.26 17.97 -33.61
N GLY A 257 1.47 18.87 -34.58
CA GLY A 257 1.44 18.53 -36.00
C GLY A 257 0.11 17.92 -36.47
N GLY A 258 -1.03 18.37 -35.92
CA GLY A 258 -2.37 17.87 -36.24
C GLY A 258 -2.80 16.65 -35.45
N SER A 259 -1.95 16.09 -34.59
CA SER A 259 -2.30 14.98 -33.69
C SER A 259 -2.63 15.50 -32.29
N LYS A 260 -3.76 15.07 -31.73
CA LYS A 260 -4.13 15.35 -30.34
C LYS A 260 -3.41 14.38 -29.41
N ILE A 261 -2.54 14.89 -28.56
CA ILE A 261 -1.74 14.12 -27.61
C ILE A 261 -2.04 14.60 -26.20
N ARG A 262 -2.38 13.69 -25.29
CA ARG A 262 -2.40 13.99 -23.85
C ARG A 262 -0.96 13.94 -23.34
N PRO A 263 -0.39 15.05 -22.82
CA PRO A 263 1.00 15.07 -22.37
C PRO A 263 1.32 13.99 -21.33
N ILE A 264 0.40 13.71 -20.41
CA ILE A 264 0.59 12.68 -19.38
C ILE A 264 0.77 11.29 -19.96
N ASP A 265 0.02 10.93 -21.03
CA ASP A 265 0.09 9.61 -21.65
C ASP A 265 1.44 9.42 -22.37
N LEU A 266 1.91 10.47 -23.06
CA LEU A 266 3.24 10.49 -23.68
C LEU A 266 4.33 10.40 -22.62
N THR A 267 4.22 11.19 -21.56
CA THR A 267 5.22 11.25 -20.50
C THR A 267 5.32 9.92 -19.76
N ALA A 268 4.19 9.31 -19.39
CA ALA A 268 4.15 7.97 -18.80
C ALA A 268 4.79 6.93 -19.73
N LYS A 269 4.51 7.00 -21.04
CA LYS A 269 5.11 6.11 -22.04
C LYS A 269 6.64 6.26 -22.13
N LEU A 270 7.15 7.48 -21.99
CA LEU A 270 8.60 7.76 -22.02
C LEU A 270 9.30 7.41 -20.70
N LEU A 271 8.65 7.66 -19.55
CA LEU A 271 9.20 7.36 -18.22
C LEU A 271 9.22 5.87 -17.93
N PHE A 272 8.22 5.13 -18.41
CA PHE A 272 8.05 3.72 -18.05
C PHE A 272 9.30 2.85 -18.29
N PRO A 273 9.98 2.89 -19.45
CA PRO A 273 11.20 2.12 -19.66
C PRO A 273 12.33 2.46 -18.68
N MET A 274 12.42 3.71 -18.21
CA MET A 274 13.45 4.15 -17.27
C MET A 274 13.13 3.76 -15.82
N TRP A 275 11.84 3.70 -15.47
CA TRP A 275 11.40 3.34 -14.13
C TRP A 275 11.14 1.84 -13.96
N LYS A 276 11.01 1.08 -15.05
CA LYS A 276 10.74 -0.35 -14.97
C LYS A 276 11.89 -1.06 -14.23
N LEU A 277 11.52 -1.94 -13.29
CA LEU A 277 12.45 -2.90 -12.70
C LEU A 277 12.87 -3.93 -13.75
N GLU A 278 14.18 -4.10 -13.87
CA GLU A 278 14.87 -5.07 -14.71
C GLU A 278 15.33 -6.27 -13.88
N GLU A 279 15.61 -7.38 -14.55
CA GLU A 279 16.15 -8.56 -13.89
C GLU A 279 17.49 -8.22 -13.22
N GLY A 280 17.61 -8.57 -11.94
CA GLY A 280 18.80 -8.28 -11.13
C GLY A 280 18.76 -6.92 -10.40
N ASP A 281 17.77 -6.07 -10.67
CA ASP A 281 17.56 -4.88 -9.85
C ASP A 281 17.23 -5.25 -8.40
N VAL A 282 17.81 -4.50 -7.47
CA VAL A 282 17.46 -4.56 -6.06
C VAL A 282 16.67 -3.30 -5.73
N ASP A 283 15.43 -3.48 -5.26
CA ASP A 283 14.67 -2.42 -4.61
C ASP A 283 14.83 -2.52 -3.08
N VAL A 284 14.56 -1.40 -2.42
CA VAL A 284 14.52 -1.27 -0.98
C VAL A 284 13.25 -0.55 -0.56
N THR A 285 12.67 -0.95 0.55
CA THR A 285 11.57 -0.23 1.19
C THR A 285 12.05 0.34 2.51
N VAL A 286 11.84 1.64 2.68
CA VAL A 286 12.14 2.38 3.90
C VAL A 286 10.82 2.89 4.45
N LEU A 287 10.56 2.63 5.73
CA LEU A 287 9.44 3.23 6.43
C LEU A 287 9.86 3.64 7.84
N ARG A 288 9.37 4.81 8.27
CA ARG A 288 9.50 5.31 9.64
C ARG A 288 8.16 5.86 10.09
N VAL A 289 7.60 5.29 11.16
CA VAL A 289 6.40 5.82 11.82
C VAL A 289 6.81 6.41 13.16
N ILE A 290 6.49 7.67 13.39
CA ILE A 290 6.76 8.39 14.63
C ILE A 290 5.41 8.74 15.27
N VAL A 291 5.21 8.34 16.53
CA VAL A 291 4.03 8.70 17.31
C VAL A 291 4.48 9.35 18.61
N GLU A 292 4.01 10.57 18.86
CA GLU A 292 4.38 11.35 20.03
C GLU A 292 3.18 11.72 20.88
N GLY A 293 3.38 11.78 22.19
CA GLY A 293 2.36 12.25 23.12
C GLY A 293 2.80 12.13 24.58
N ALA A 294 1.84 12.07 25.49
CA ALA A 294 2.10 11.93 26.92
C ALA A 294 1.86 10.48 27.39
N LYS A 295 2.71 9.99 28.28
CA LYS A 295 2.51 8.72 28.99
C LYS A 295 3.03 8.84 30.42
N GLY A 296 2.14 8.70 31.40
CA GLY A 296 2.50 8.80 32.82
C GLY A 296 3.09 10.16 33.20
N GLY A 297 2.68 11.24 32.52
CA GLY A 297 3.16 12.60 32.74
C GLY A 297 4.42 13.00 31.96
N ASP A 298 5.13 12.05 31.34
CA ASP A 298 6.30 12.31 30.51
C ASP A 298 5.92 12.43 29.03
N ARG A 299 6.62 13.28 28.27
CA ARG A 299 6.56 13.23 26.80
C ARG A 299 7.26 11.95 26.33
N THR A 300 6.60 11.18 25.48
CA THR A 300 7.09 9.90 24.96
C THR A 300 6.95 9.86 23.45
N ARG A 301 7.97 9.30 22.78
CA ARG A 301 7.98 9.02 21.34
C ARG A 301 8.12 7.52 21.09
N TYR A 302 7.21 6.97 20.30
CA TYR A 302 7.36 5.65 19.67
C TYR A 302 7.87 5.86 18.25
N THR A 303 8.89 5.11 17.86
CA THR A 303 9.39 5.06 16.49
C THR A 303 9.40 3.62 16.01
N TYR A 304 8.79 3.38 14.85
CA TYR A 304 8.87 2.10 14.13
C TYR A 304 9.63 2.29 12.83
N ASP A 305 10.78 1.63 12.70
CA ASP A 305 11.60 1.65 11.51
C ASP A 305 11.55 0.32 10.77
N LEU A 306 11.35 0.38 9.46
CA LEU A 306 11.47 -0.73 8.53
C LEU A 306 12.54 -0.38 7.49
N PHE A 307 13.47 -1.30 7.32
CA PHE A 307 14.33 -1.38 6.15
C PHE A 307 14.22 -2.82 5.62
N ASP A 308 13.73 -2.96 4.39
CA ASP A 308 13.69 -4.23 3.66
C ASP A 308 14.32 -4.06 2.28
N ALA A 309 14.84 -5.14 1.73
CA ALA A 309 15.46 -5.18 0.41
C ALA A 309 14.97 -6.43 -0.33
N LEU A 310 15.21 -6.49 -1.65
CA LEU A 310 14.94 -7.70 -2.42
C LEU A 310 15.46 -8.95 -1.70
N ASP A 311 14.59 -9.96 -1.56
CA ASP A 311 14.96 -11.24 -0.98
C ASP A 311 15.67 -12.09 -2.03
N ALA A 312 16.98 -12.28 -1.83
CA ALA A 312 17.82 -13.07 -2.73
C ALA A 312 17.40 -14.54 -2.82
N ALA A 313 16.75 -15.10 -1.79
CA ALA A 313 16.34 -16.51 -1.79
C ALA A 313 15.10 -16.74 -2.67
N THR A 314 14.16 -15.79 -2.66
CA THR A 314 12.90 -15.91 -3.42
C THR A 314 12.88 -15.08 -4.70
N GLY A 315 13.82 -14.15 -4.87
CA GLY A 315 13.82 -13.14 -5.93
C GLY A 315 12.63 -12.19 -5.86
N ILE A 316 12.05 -11.98 -4.67
CA ILE A 316 10.86 -11.13 -4.49
C ILE A 316 11.34 -9.75 -4.02
N HIS A 317 10.90 -8.72 -4.75
CA HIS A 317 11.16 -7.32 -4.45
C HIS A 317 10.63 -6.88 -3.09
N SER A 318 11.34 -5.94 -2.47
CA SER A 318 11.03 -5.42 -1.15
C SER A 318 9.62 -4.84 -1.05
N MET A 319 9.21 -4.02 -2.02
CA MET A 319 7.89 -3.42 -2.00
C MET A 319 6.78 -4.47 -2.04
N ALA A 320 6.97 -5.53 -2.83
CA ALA A 320 6.03 -6.63 -2.92
C ALA A 320 5.94 -7.45 -1.62
N ARG A 321 7.06 -7.61 -0.91
CA ARG A 321 7.11 -8.28 0.40
C ARG A 321 6.40 -7.45 1.46
N THR A 322 6.80 -6.20 1.63
CA THR A 322 6.30 -5.31 2.69
C THR A 322 4.82 -4.96 2.52
N THR A 323 4.36 -4.82 1.28
CA THR A 323 2.93 -4.65 0.98
C THR A 323 2.19 -5.97 1.06
N GLY A 324 2.66 -6.97 0.30
CA GLY A 324 1.92 -8.20 0.10
C GLY A 324 1.84 -9.07 1.36
N TYR A 325 2.89 -9.15 2.16
CA TYR A 325 2.90 -10.02 3.33
C TYR A 325 2.07 -9.48 4.49
N THR A 326 1.85 -8.16 4.55
CA THR A 326 0.86 -7.58 5.47
C THR A 326 -0.55 -8.01 5.08
N ALA A 327 -0.87 -7.98 3.78
CA ALA A 327 -2.16 -8.42 3.27
C ALA A 327 -2.38 -9.94 3.45
N THR A 328 -1.37 -10.78 3.18
CA THR A 328 -1.50 -12.22 3.41
C THR A 328 -1.57 -12.57 4.90
N ALA A 329 -0.93 -11.78 5.78
CA ALA A 329 -1.17 -11.88 7.22
C ALA A 329 -2.63 -11.52 7.57
N GLY A 330 -3.24 -10.53 6.91
CA GLY A 330 -4.67 -10.22 7.07
C GLY A 330 -5.58 -11.39 6.68
N VAL A 331 -5.24 -12.05 5.57
CA VAL A 331 -5.91 -13.28 5.14
C VAL A 331 -5.81 -14.37 6.19
N ARG A 332 -4.62 -14.60 6.76
CA ARG A 332 -4.41 -15.60 7.81
C ARG A 332 -5.13 -15.25 9.11
N LEU A 333 -5.22 -13.97 9.47
CA LEU A 333 -5.96 -13.50 10.65
C LEU A 333 -7.45 -13.86 10.53
N LEU A 334 -8.06 -13.57 9.38
CA LEU A 334 -9.45 -13.93 9.08
C LEU A 334 -9.65 -15.44 9.03
N ALA A 335 -8.75 -16.16 8.35
CA ALA A 335 -8.83 -17.62 8.21
C ALA A 335 -8.77 -18.36 9.56
N LYS A 336 -8.05 -17.80 10.54
CA LYS A 336 -7.96 -18.33 11.91
C LYS A 336 -9.11 -17.89 12.82
N GLY A 337 -10.02 -17.04 12.34
CA GLY A 337 -11.12 -16.50 13.15
C GLY A 337 -10.66 -15.56 14.26
N LEU A 338 -9.47 -14.96 14.14
CA LEU A 338 -8.91 -14.05 15.14
C LEU A 338 -9.48 -12.63 15.05
N PHE A 339 -10.36 -12.38 14.08
CA PHE A 339 -11.11 -11.14 13.92
C PHE A 339 -12.55 -11.49 13.53
N ALA A 340 -13.50 -11.16 14.41
CA ALA A 340 -14.89 -11.61 14.29
C ALA A 340 -15.86 -10.53 13.79
N ASP A 341 -15.46 -9.26 13.82
CA ASP A 341 -16.39 -8.17 13.51
C ASP A 341 -16.64 -8.04 12.01
N HIS A 342 -17.87 -7.68 11.66
CA HIS A 342 -18.30 -7.42 10.29
C HIS A 342 -18.30 -5.92 9.99
N GLY A 343 -17.96 -5.56 8.76
CA GLY A 343 -17.76 -4.18 8.34
C GLY A 343 -16.51 -3.97 7.51
N VAL A 344 -16.18 -2.70 7.27
CA VAL A 344 -14.95 -2.29 6.61
C VAL A 344 -13.96 -1.77 7.65
N PHE A 345 -12.78 -2.37 7.68
CA PHE A 345 -11.73 -2.06 8.65
C PHE A 345 -10.45 -1.65 7.93
N PRO A 346 -10.18 -0.34 7.81
CA PRO A 346 -8.85 0.13 7.42
C PRO A 346 -7.82 -0.20 8.51
N PRO A 347 -6.52 -0.13 8.19
CA PRO A 347 -5.49 -0.75 9.02
C PRO A 347 -5.38 -0.12 10.42
N GLU A 348 -5.64 1.18 10.56
CA GLU A 348 -5.65 1.85 11.85
C GLU A 348 -6.75 1.29 12.79
N LEU A 349 -7.92 0.90 12.29
CA LEU A 349 -8.97 0.30 13.12
C LEU A 349 -8.61 -1.13 13.55
N VAL A 350 -7.82 -1.84 12.74
CA VAL A 350 -7.26 -3.14 13.13
C VAL A 350 -6.14 -2.96 14.15
N GLY A 351 -5.31 -1.93 14.00
CA GLY A 351 -4.19 -1.59 14.89
C GLY A 351 -4.60 -1.18 16.31
N LEU A 352 -5.87 -0.81 16.52
CA LEU A 352 -6.42 -0.60 17.86
C LEU A 352 -6.52 -1.90 18.70
N ARG A 353 -6.31 -3.07 18.09
CA ARG A 353 -6.39 -4.38 18.75
C ARG A 353 -5.00 -4.99 18.88
N ALA A 354 -4.44 -4.95 20.09
CA ALA A 354 -3.11 -5.50 20.36
C ALA A 354 -2.90 -6.95 19.84
N PRO A 355 -3.86 -7.90 20.01
CA PRO A 355 -3.68 -9.24 19.48
C PRO A 355 -3.54 -9.31 17.94
N CYS A 356 -4.17 -8.38 17.21
CA CYS A 356 -4.02 -8.30 15.75
C CYS A 356 -2.65 -7.75 15.37
N VAL A 357 -2.16 -6.75 16.11
CA VAL A 357 -0.81 -6.18 15.91
C VAL A 357 0.26 -7.23 16.15
N ASP A 358 0.17 -7.97 17.26
CA ASP A 358 1.10 -9.05 17.59
C ASP A 358 1.09 -10.15 16.51
N PHE A 359 -0.09 -10.48 16.01
CA PHE A 359 -0.26 -11.45 14.92
C PHE A 359 0.42 -10.97 13.64
N PHE A 360 0.20 -9.72 13.22
CA PHE A 360 0.84 -9.16 12.03
C PHE A 360 2.36 -9.14 12.17
N ARG A 361 2.89 -8.68 13.30
CA ARG A 361 4.34 -8.66 13.56
C ARG A 361 4.93 -10.07 13.48
N SER A 362 4.30 -11.06 14.13
CA SER A 362 4.75 -12.45 14.08
C SER A 362 4.72 -13.04 12.67
N GLU A 363 3.68 -12.78 11.87
CA GLU A 363 3.61 -13.27 10.49
C GLU A 363 4.66 -12.60 9.59
N LEU A 364 4.90 -11.30 9.75
CA LEU A 364 5.91 -10.58 8.97
C LEU A 364 7.34 -11.01 9.36
N GLU A 365 7.63 -11.23 10.64
CA GLU A 365 8.92 -11.71 11.13
C GLU A 365 9.27 -13.10 10.58
N LYS A 366 8.30 -14.02 10.47
CA LYS A 366 8.51 -15.34 9.82
C LYS A 366 8.96 -15.22 8.35
N ARG A 367 8.72 -14.07 7.73
CA ARG A 367 9.09 -13.74 6.35
C ARG A 367 10.29 -12.82 6.29
N ASN A 368 10.95 -12.56 7.42
CA ASN A 368 12.07 -11.62 7.56
C ASN A 368 11.72 -10.18 7.17
N VAL A 369 10.45 -9.76 7.30
CA VAL A 369 10.04 -8.36 7.23
C VAL A 369 9.90 -7.84 8.65
N VAL A 370 10.85 -7.04 9.11
CA VAL A 370 10.99 -6.69 10.54
C VAL A 370 10.81 -5.19 10.77
N TYR A 371 9.87 -4.84 11.63
CA TYR A 371 9.67 -3.47 12.12
C TYR A 371 10.37 -3.32 13.47
N LYS A 372 11.42 -2.51 13.53
CA LYS A 372 12.19 -2.23 14.73
C LYS A 372 11.49 -1.13 15.53
N GLU A 373 11.20 -1.40 16.80
CA GLU A 373 10.57 -0.44 17.70
C GLU A 373 11.62 0.24 18.58
N LYS A 374 11.45 1.54 18.77
CA LYS A 374 12.21 2.36 19.72
C LYS A 374 11.25 3.24 20.50
N ILE A 375 11.37 3.24 21.83
CA ILE A 375 10.58 4.09 22.73
C ILE A 375 11.52 5.04 23.46
N GLU A 376 11.23 6.33 23.39
CA GLU A 376 12.06 7.39 23.96
C GLU A 376 11.23 8.30 24.85
N LYS A 377 11.78 8.69 26.00
CA LYS A 377 11.29 9.84 26.76
C LYS A 377 11.93 11.10 26.18
N LEU A 378 11.12 12.11 25.85
CA LEU A 378 11.55 13.35 25.20
C LEU A 378 11.89 14.45 26.21
#